data_AF-A0A2A3D3M3-F1
#
_entry.id   AF-A0A2A3D3M3-F1
#
_cell.length_a   1.000
_cell.length_b   1.000
_cell.length_c   1.000
_cell.angle_alpha   90.00
_cell.angle_beta   90.00
_cell.angle_gamma   90.00
#
_symmetry.space_group_name_H-M   'P 1'
#
loop_
_entity.id
_entity.type
_entity.pdbx_description
1 polymer ?
#
loop_
_entity_poly.entity_id
_entity_poly.type
_entity_poly.pdbx_seq_one_letter_code
_entity_poly.pdbx_strand_id
1 'polypeptide(L)'
;MYVWGRLARMMATARSRGPYQIGDQSRLAFRCLPTDIDFNSHLNNARYMMLADLGRIDVFLRVGLVALARHNGWAPMIGGLQSAYVREIRLWRRFEVVSSIETWEGTSVIGKHRFVLDDGETAALILTTGGVYDRRGRRFLEIEEVVAALGHSAQPRPPTESERAFIISHRNLREQAKRA
;
A
#
# COMPACT_ATOMS: atom_id res chain seq x y z
N MET A 1 -19.30 3.55 6.28
CA MET A 1 -19.35 3.25 4.83
C MET A 1 -17.93 3.06 4.31
N TYR A 2 -17.61 1.88 3.76
CA TYR A 2 -16.30 1.60 3.17
C TYR A 2 -16.00 2.58 2.02
N VAL A 3 -14.74 2.77 1.66
CA VAL A 3 -14.26 3.82 0.73
C VAL A 3 -14.64 3.56 -0.75
N TRP A 4 -15.76 2.87 -1.01
CA TRP A 4 -16.19 2.43 -2.35
C TRP A 4 -16.26 3.55 -3.38
N GLY A 5 -16.82 4.71 -3.03
CA GLY A 5 -16.87 5.86 -3.95
C GLY A 5 -15.48 6.36 -4.32
N ARG A 6 -14.54 6.37 -3.37
CA ARG A 6 -13.14 6.74 -3.61
C ARG A 6 -12.43 5.67 -4.44
N LEU A 7 -12.69 4.38 -4.18
CA LEU A 7 -12.17 3.27 -4.96
C LEU A 7 -12.64 3.35 -6.43
N ALA A 8 -13.94 3.52 -6.65
CA ALA A 8 -14.53 3.66 -7.98
C ALA A 8 -13.92 4.85 -8.73
N ARG A 9 -13.83 6.02 -8.09
CA ARG A 9 -13.16 7.20 -8.68
C ARG A 9 -11.69 6.93 -8.98
N MET A 10 -10.96 6.31 -8.06
CA MET A 10 -9.54 5.95 -8.26
C MET A 10 -9.41 5.06 -9.49
N MET A 11 -10.18 3.98 -9.60
CA MET A 11 -10.13 3.07 -10.76
C MET A 11 -10.50 3.78 -12.07
N ALA A 12 -11.57 4.57 -12.07
CA ALA A 12 -12.02 5.30 -13.25
C ALA A 12 -11.00 6.31 -13.78
N THR A 13 -10.16 6.85 -12.90
CA THR A 13 -9.12 7.85 -13.24
C THR A 13 -7.70 7.27 -13.31
N ALA A 14 -7.53 5.94 -13.19
CA ALA A 14 -6.21 5.32 -13.16
C ALA A 14 -5.43 5.54 -14.46
N ARG A 15 -6.10 5.44 -15.62
CA ARG A 15 -5.47 5.66 -16.94
C ARG A 15 -4.94 7.07 -17.12
N SER A 16 -5.63 8.08 -16.59
CA SER A 16 -5.19 9.48 -16.72
C SER A 16 -3.95 9.79 -15.88
N ARG A 17 -3.57 8.92 -14.93
CA ARG A 17 -2.32 9.03 -14.18
C ARG A 17 -1.14 8.33 -14.86
N GLY A 18 -1.35 7.63 -15.97
CA GLY A 18 -0.31 6.91 -16.72
C GLY A 18 0.06 5.54 -16.12
N PRO A 19 1.01 4.78 -16.70
CA PRO A 19 1.54 3.57 -16.09
C PRO A 19 2.34 3.91 -14.81
N TYR A 20 2.49 2.96 -13.90
CA TYR A 20 3.36 3.11 -12.72
C TYR A 20 4.69 2.41 -13.00
N GLN A 21 5.82 3.10 -12.82
CA GLN A 21 7.15 2.50 -12.92
C GLN A 21 7.67 2.13 -11.53
N ILE A 22 8.36 1.00 -11.41
CA ILE A 22 8.95 0.58 -10.15
C ILE A 22 10.02 1.61 -9.74
N GLY A 23 9.90 2.14 -8.53
CA GLY A 23 10.74 3.24 -8.02
C GLY A 23 10.04 4.61 -8.01
N ASP A 24 8.93 4.76 -8.75
CA ASP A 24 8.13 5.99 -8.73
C ASP A 24 7.20 6.07 -7.52
N GLN A 25 6.53 7.22 -7.39
CA GLN A 25 5.49 7.46 -6.40
C GLN A 25 4.13 7.66 -7.10
N SER A 26 3.11 6.93 -6.65
CA SER A 26 1.72 7.24 -6.95
C SER A 26 1.19 8.30 -5.97
N ARG A 27 0.35 9.22 -6.46
CA ARG A 27 -0.29 10.27 -5.66
C ARG A 27 -1.80 10.24 -5.86
N LEU A 28 -2.54 10.10 -4.77
CA LEU A 28 -3.99 10.19 -4.75
C LEU A 28 -4.43 11.37 -3.87
N ALA A 29 -5.06 12.37 -4.47
CA ALA A 29 -5.57 13.53 -3.76
C ALA A 29 -6.96 13.26 -3.16
N PHE A 30 -7.11 13.62 -1.88
CA PHE A 30 -8.33 13.45 -1.12
C PHE A 30 -8.68 14.70 -0.30
N ARG A 31 -9.92 14.74 0.15
CA ARG A 31 -10.42 15.67 1.17
C ARG A 31 -11.00 14.85 2.32
N CYS A 32 -10.77 15.23 3.57
CA CYS A 32 -11.39 14.60 4.73
C CYS A 32 -12.88 14.94 4.75
N LEU A 33 -13.75 13.92 4.74
CA LEU A 33 -15.21 14.08 4.69
C LEU A 33 -15.86 13.73 6.04
N PRO A 34 -17.13 14.12 6.29
CA PRO A 34 -17.84 13.78 7.52
C PRO A 34 -17.91 12.27 7.79
N THR A 35 -17.87 11.45 6.73
CA THR A 35 -17.86 9.98 6.84
C THR A 35 -16.52 9.39 7.25
N ASP A 36 -15.47 10.21 7.30
CA ASP A 36 -14.09 9.80 7.56
C ASP A 36 -13.64 10.16 8.99
N ILE A 37 -14.36 11.03 9.69
CA ILE A 37 -13.99 11.50 11.03
C ILE A 37 -14.57 10.59 12.13
N ASP A 38 -13.94 10.64 13.30
CA ASP A 38 -14.47 10.08 14.56
C ASP A 38 -14.99 11.20 15.49
N PHE A 39 -15.30 10.85 16.74
CA PHE A 39 -15.78 11.79 17.75
C PHE A 39 -14.81 12.94 18.05
N ASN A 40 -13.51 12.77 17.77
CA ASN A 40 -12.50 13.81 17.96
C ASN A 40 -12.43 14.76 16.75
N SER A 41 -13.33 14.62 15.77
CA SER A 41 -13.43 15.49 14.58
C SER A 41 -12.19 15.49 13.66
N HIS A 42 -11.33 14.49 13.79
CA HIS A 42 -10.22 14.22 12.90
C HIS A 42 -10.41 12.89 12.16
N LEU A 43 -9.65 12.70 11.07
CA LEU A 43 -9.64 11.46 10.31
C LEU A 43 -9.45 10.26 11.25
N ASN A 44 -10.39 9.33 11.22
CA ASN A 44 -10.37 8.14 12.05
C ASN A 44 -9.15 7.27 11.71
N ASN A 45 -8.49 6.71 12.72
CA ASN A 45 -7.26 5.91 12.54
C ASN A 45 -7.41 4.76 11.53
N ALA A 46 -8.55 4.06 11.52
CA ALA A 46 -8.82 2.99 10.54
C ALA A 46 -8.95 3.53 9.10
N ARG A 47 -9.31 4.80 8.92
CA ARG A 47 -9.41 5.42 7.59
C ARG A 47 -8.05 5.64 6.95
N TYR A 48 -7.00 5.88 7.73
CA TYR A 48 -5.64 5.92 7.18
C TYR A 48 -5.28 4.58 6.52
N MET A 49 -5.55 3.46 7.19
CA MET A 49 -5.27 2.13 6.61
C MET A 49 -6.10 1.87 5.33
N MET A 50 -7.39 2.19 5.35
CA MET A 50 -8.26 2.04 4.16
C MET A 50 -7.80 2.91 2.98
N LEU A 51 -7.34 4.14 3.25
CA LEU A 51 -6.87 5.06 2.20
C LEU A 51 -5.48 4.68 1.68
N ALA A 52 -4.60 4.16 2.54
CA ALA A 52 -3.33 3.57 2.11
C ALA A 52 -3.55 2.36 1.19
N ASP A 53 -4.57 1.53 1.48
CA ASP A 53 -4.97 0.44 0.58
C ASP A 53 -5.43 0.94 -0.79
N LEU A 54 -6.12 2.07 -0.89
CA LEU A 54 -6.44 2.66 -2.20
C LEU A 54 -5.18 3.04 -2.98
N GLY A 55 -4.19 3.61 -2.29
CA GLY A 55 -2.88 3.92 -2.90
C GLY A 55 -2.16 2.67 -3.38
N ARG A 56 -2.16 1.60 -2.58
CA ARG A 56 -1.60 0.29 -2.95
C ARG A 56 -2.32 -0.32 -4.16
N ILE A 57 -3.65 -0.27 -4.20
CA ILE A 57 -4.44 -0.77 -5.33
C ILE A 57 -4.18 0.06 -6.59
N ASP A 58 -4.03 1.39 -6.48
CA ASP A 58 -3.67 2.24 -7.62
C ASP A 58 -2.33 1.82 -8.23
N VAL A 59 -1.31 1.60 -7.39
CA VAL A 59 0.00 1.08 -7.82
C VAL A 59 -0.16 -0.28 -8.52
N PHE A 60 -0.88 -1.23 -7.91
CA PHE A 60 -1.08 -2.57 -8.48
C PHE A 60 -1.85 -2.56 -9.80
N LEU A 61 -2.82 -1.66 -9.94
CA LEU A 61 -3.60 -1.52 -11.15
C LEU A 61 -2.72 -0.95 -12.28
N ARG A 62 -1.95 0.10 -11.99
CA ARG A 62 -1.14 0.83 -12.98
C ARG A 62 0.15 0.12 -13.39
N VAL A 63 0.70 -0.74 -12.53
CA VAL A 63 1.85 -1.61 -12.88
C VAL A 63 1.41 -2.86 -13.65
N GLY A 64 0.09 -3.14 -13.72
CA GLY A 64 -0.46 -4.30 -14.44
C GLY A 64 -0.64 -5.57 -13.59
N LEU A 65 -0.29 -5.53 -12.30
CA LEU A 65 -0.39 -6.69 -11.39
C LEU A 65 -1.82 -7.23 -11.27
N VAL A 66 -2.84 -6.37 -11.29
CA VAL A 66 -4.25 -6.83 -11.19
C VAL A 66 -4.66 -7.69 -12.38
N ALA A 67 -4.25 -7.30 -13.60
CA ALA A 67 -4.57 -8.06 -14.81
C ALA A 67 -3.80 -9.39 -14.84
N LEU A 68 -2.49 -9.34 -14.54
CA LEU A 68 -1.63 -10.51 -14.46
C LEU A 68 -2.12 -11.52 -13.40
N ALA A 69 -2.49 -11.02 -12.23
CA ALA A 69 -2.98 -11.87 -11.15
C ALA A 69 -4.29 -12.58 -11.50
N ARG A 70 -5.20 -11.91 -12.20
CA ARG A 70 -6.43 -12.55 -12.70
C ARG A 70 -6.14 -13.65 -13.71
N HIS A 71 -5.23 -13.41 -14.65
CA HIS A 71 -4.86 -14.39 -15.67
C HIS A 71 -4.21 -15.65 -15.07
N ASN A 72 -3.27 -15.46 -14.13
CA ASN A 72 -2.50 -16.56 -13.56
C ASN A 72 -3.14 -17.21 -12.32
N GLY A 73 -4.26 -16.68 -11.83
CA GLY A 73 -4.89 -17.15 -10.58
C GLY A 73 -4.14 -16.72 -9.32
N TRP A 74 -3.31 -15.69 -9.41
CA TRP A 74 -2.54 -15.17 -8.29
C TRP A 74 -3.38 -14.28 -7.37
N ALA A 75 -2.94 -14.15 -6.13
CA ALA A 75 -3.60 -13.39 -5.07
C ALA A 75 -2.59 -12.47 -4.38
N PRO A 76 -2.59 -11.16 -4.65
CA PRO A 76 -1.85 -10.21 -3.83
C PRO A 76 -2.44 -10.20 -2.41
N MET A 77 -1.61 -10.48 -1.41
CA MET A 77 -2.01 -10.55 0.00
C MET A 77 -1.18 -9.59 0.83
N ILE A 78 -1.82 -8.86 1.74
CA ILE A 78 -1.11 -8.07 2.74
C ILE A 78 -0.67 -9.00 3.88
N GLY A 79 0.60 -8.94 4.23
CA GLY A 79 1.19 -9.67 5.35
C GLY A 79 0.92 -8.93 6.66
N GLY A 80 1.15 -7.62 6.64
CA GLY A 80 0.87 -6.71 7.75
C GLY A 80 1.29 -5.27 7.45
N LEU A 81 1.14 -4.40 8.46
CA LEU A 81 1.47 -2.99 8.36
C LEU A 81 1.94 -2.43 9.70
N GLN A 82 2.64 -1.29 9.65
CA GLN A 82 2.96 -0.46 10.79
C GLN A 82 2.62 0.99 10.45
N SER A 83 1.91 1.67 11.33
CA SER A 83 1.48 3.06 11.15
C SER A 83 2.05 3.97 12.23
N ALA A 84 2.52 5.14 11.83
CA ALA A 84 2.82 6.26 12.72
C ALA A 84 1.90 7.44 12.36
N TYR A 85 1.16 7.95 13.35
CA TYR A 85 0.33 9.14 13.24
C TYR A 85 1.09 10.31 13.86
N VAL A 86 1.39 11.33 13.05
CA VAL A 86 2.24 12.47 13.42
C VAL A 86 1.40 13.74 13.57
N ARG A 87 0.44 13.96 12.67
CA ARG A 87 -0.49 15.08 12.71
C ARG A 87 -1.90 14.63 12.36
N GLU A 88 -2.89 15.34 12.90
CA GLU A 88 -4.29 15.11 12.59
C GLU A 88 -4.69 15.68 11.23
N ILE A 89 -5.60 14.98 10.53
CA ILE A 89 -6.25 15.48 9.32
C ILE A 89 -7.68 15.86 9.69
N ARG A 90 -7.91 17.16 9.90
CA ARG A 90 -9.22 17.70 10.27
C ARG A 90 -10.24 17.61 9.14
N LEU A 91 -11.52 17.66 9.51
CA LEU A 91 -12.64 17.73 8.57
C LEU A 91 -12.41 18.81 7.49
N TRP A 92 -12.74 18.48 6.24
CA TRP A 92 -12.57 19.31 5.04
C TRP A 92 -11.15 19.63 4.60
N ARG A 93 -10.13 19.25 5.38
CA ARG A 93 -8.73 19.43 4.99
C ARG A 93 -8.40 18.58 3.77
N ARG A 94 -7.62 19.15 2.84
CA ARG A 94 -7.07 18.43 1.68
C ARG A 94 -5.77 17.74 2.09
N PHE A 95 -5.53 16.57 1.50
CA PHE A 95 -4.29 15.83 1.69
C PHE A 95 -4.07 14.88 0.50
N GLU A 96 -2.84 14.43 0.32
CA GLU A 96 -2.47 13.41 -0.64
C GLU A 96 -2.03 12.13 0.06
N VAL A 97 -2.36 10.99 -0.53
CA VAL A 97 -1.76 9.70 -0.18
C VAL A 97 -0.71 9.39 -1.24
N VAL A 98 0.55 9.46 -0.83
CA VAL A 98 1.72 9.19 -1.67
C VAL A 98 2.19 7.77 -1.41
N SER A 99 2.10 6.89 -2.41
CA SER A 99 2.36 5.45 -2.30
C SER A 99 3.50 4.99 -3.20
N SER A 100 4.39 4.16 -2.69
CA SER A 100 5.52 3.59 -3.43
C SER A 100 5.79 2.14 -3.04
N ILE A 101 6.38 1.40 -3.99
CA ILE A 101 7.05 0.13 -3.72
C ILE A 101 8.51 0.46 -3.37
N GLU A 102 8.95 0.12 -2.18
CA GLU A 102 10.26 0.53 -1.66
C GLU A 102 11.37 -0.46 -2.01
N THR A 103 11.13 -1.73 -1.72
CA THR A 103 12.04 -2.84 -1.99
C THR A 103 11.30 -4.16 -1.76
N TRP A 104 11.94 -5.28 -2.05
CA TRP A 104 11.44 -6.62 -1.74
C TRP A 104 12.59 -7.55 -1.33
N GLU A 105 12.25 -8.58 -0.55
CA GLU A 105 13.15 -9.65 -0.16
C GLU A 105 12.38 -10.97 -0.20
N GLY A 106 12.89 -11.91 -1.01
CA GLY A 106 12.24 -13.19 -1.26
C GLY A 106 10.79 -13.03 -1.76
N THR A 107 9.85 -13.60 -0.99
CA THR A 107 8.41 -13.58 -1.28
C THR A 107 7.66 -12.34 -0.76
N SER A 108 8.36 -11.39 -0.14
CA SER A 108 7.75 -10.22 0.52
C SER A 108 8.20 -8.89 -0.10
N VAL A 109 7.25 -8.00 -0.38
CA VAL A 109 7.47 -6.63 -0.86
C VAL A 109 7.13 -5.62 0.24
N ILE A 110 7.93 -4.57 0.36
CA ILE A 110 7.70 -3.44 1.27
C ILE A 110 7.06 -2.28 0.50
N GLY A 111 5.88 -1.87 0.94
CA GLY A 111 5.21 -0.66 0.47
C GLY A 111 5.32 0.47 1.49
N LYS A 112 5.28 1.72 1.01
CA LYS A 112 5.28 2.93 1.84
C LYS A 112 4.16 3.86 1.42
N HIS A 113 3.42 4.38 2.39
CA HIS A 113 2.29 5.27 2.17
C HIS A 113 2.42 6.48 3.10
N ARG A 114 2.55 7.68 2.53
CA ARG A 114 2.62 8.93 3.28
C ARG A 114 1.35 9.74 3.08
N PHE A 115 0.81 10.25 4.16
CA PHE A 115 -0.29 11.21 4.16
C PHE A 115 0.32 12.60 4.21
N VAL A 116 0.30 13.30 3.10
CA VAL A 116 0.92 14.62 2.94
C VAL A 116 -0.18 15.68 2.96
N LEU A 117 -0.06 16.64 3.86
CA LEU A 117 -0.99 17.75 4.01
C LEU A 117 -0.77 18.78 2.90
N ASP A 118 -1.70 19.71 2.76
CA ASP A 118 -1.65 20.81 1.79
C ASP A 118 -0.49 21.80 2.03
N ASP A 119 0.04 21.87 3.24
CA ASP A 119 1.25 22.62 3.61
C ASP A 119 2.56 21.82 3.37
N GLY A 120 2.46 20.58 2.87
CA GLY A 120 3.59 19.69 2.61
C GLY A 120 4.05 18.86 3.81
N GLU A 121 3.48 19.08 5.01
CA GLU A 121 3.83 18.30 6.19
C GLU A 121 3.29 16.86 6.10
N THR A 122 3.98 15.92 6.75
CA THR A 122 3.52 14.52 6.82
C THR A 122 2.61 14.32 8.03
N ALA A 123 1.35 13.99 7.80
CA ALA A 123 0.38 13.66 8.83
C ALA A 123 0.52 12.21 9.34
N ALA A 124 0.83 11.27 8.46
CA ALA A 124 1.02 9.88 8.82
C ALA A 124 1.95 9.15 7.85
N LEU A 125 2.62 8.12 8.35
CA LEU A 125 3.45 7.20 7.59
C LEU A 125 2.99 5.78 7.86
N ILE A 126 2.75 5.01 6.81
CA ILE A 126 2.41 3.58 6.89
C ILE A 126 3.40 2.78 6.06
N LEU A 127 4.06 1.82 6.69
CA LEU A 127 4.79 0.76 6.01
C LEU A 127 3.88 -0.47 5.90
N THR A 128 3.90 -1.10 4.74
CA THR A 128 3.17 -2.34 4.48
C THR A 128 4.14 -3.42 4.04
N THR A 129 3.85 -4.67 4.37
CA THR A 129 4.49 -5.83 3.77
C THR A 129 3.43 -6.75 3.19
N GLY A 130 3.72 -7.37 2.05
CA GLY A 130 2.80 -8.27 1.38
C GLY A 130 3.51 -9.17 0.39
N GLY A 131 2.78 -10.14 -0.16
CA GLY A 131 3.30 -11.08 -1.14
C GLY A 131 2.24 -11.45 -2.16
N VAL A 132 2.61 -12.27 -3.13
CA VAL A 132 1.70 -12.79 -4.14
C VAL A 132 1.59 -14.30 -3.96
N TYR A 133 0.39 -14.78 -3.65
CA TYR A 133 0.10 -16.20 -3.49
C TYR A 133 -0.44 -16.77 -4.80
N ASP A 134 0.25 -17.75 -5.36
CA ASP A 134 -0.24 -18.52 -6.49
C ASP A 134 -1.19 -19.62 -5.99
N ARG A 135 -2.48 -19.50 -6.31
CA ARG A 135 -3.49 -20.49 -5.91
C ARG A 135 -3.32 -21.82 -6.62
N ARG A 136 -2.81 -21.81 -7.87
CA ARG A 136 -2.63 -23.03 -8.67
C ARG A 136 -1.39 -23.79 -8.21
N GLY A 137 -0.27 -23.09 -8.08
CA GLY A 137 0.98 -23.63 -7.53
C GLY A 137 0.99 -23.82 -6.01
N ARG A 138 -0.02 -23.30 -5.30
CA ARG A 138 -0.19 -23.38 -3.83
C ARG A 138 1.01 -22.86 -3.04
N ARG A 139 1.72 -21.86 -3.56
CA ARG A 139 2.91 -21.26 -2.96
C ARG A 139 2.88 -19.74 -3.02
N PHE A 140 3.66 -19.09 -2.17
CA PHE A 140 4.03 -17.70 -2.39
C PHE A 140 5.08 -17.63 -3.51
N LEU A 141 4.96 -16.61 -4.36
CA LEU A 141 5.91 -16.34 -5.44
C LEU A 141 7.06 -15.49 -4.91
N GLU A 142 8.26 -15.73 -5.45
CA GLU A 142 9.36 -14.79 -5.31
C GLU A 142 8.96 -13.47 -5.98
N ILE A 143 9.20 -12.33 -5.34
CA ILE A 143 8.77 -11.05 -5.90
C ILE A 143 9.51 -10.77 -7.21
N GLU A 144 10.73 -11.27 -7.37
CA GLU A 144 11.46 -11.21 -8.64
C GLU A 144 10.74 -11.94 -9.78
N GLU A 145 10.13 -13.10 -9.52
CA GLU A 145 9.29 -13.83 -10.49
C GLU A 145 8.09 -12.98 -10.92
N VAL A 146 7.47 -12.25 -9.98
CA VAL A 146 6.35 -11.35 -10.25
C VAL A 146 6.80 -10.14 -11.08
N VAL A 147 7.92 -9.52 -10.72
CA VAL A 147 8.49 -8.36 -11.43
C VAL A 147 8.86 -8.73 -12.87
N ALA A 148 9.50 -9.88 -13.06
CA ALA A 148 9.82 -10.41 -14.39
C ALA A 148 8.56 -10.70 -15.22
N ALA A 149 7.53 -11.29 -14.61
CA ALA A 149 6.25 -11.56 -15.28
C ALA A 149 5.47 -10.28 -15.65
N LEU A 150 5.75 -9.15 -14.97
CA LEU A 150 5.25 -7.83 -15.36
C LEU A 150 6.08 -7.19 -16.48
N GLY A 151 7.10 -7.87 -17.02
CA GLY A 151 7.97 -7.35 -18.06
C GLY A 151 8.96 -6.29 -17.58
N HIS A 152 9.20 -6.21 -16.27
CA HIS A 152 10.15 -5.26 -15.68
C HIS A 152 11.43 -5.99 -15.29
N SER A 153 12.57 -5.30 -15.43
CA SER A 153 13.84 -5.73 -14.86
C SER A 153 14.27 -4.66 -13.87
N ALA A 154 13.98 -4.90 -12.60
CA ALA A 154 14.35 -4.02 -11.50
C ALA A 154 15.05 -4.86 -10.43
N GLN A 155 16.12 -4.33 -9.85
CA GLN A 155 16.77 -4.98 -8.71
C GLN A 155 16.33 -4.29 -7.41
N PRO A 156 16.01 -5.07 -6.36
CA PRO A 156 15.66 -4.50 -5.07
C PRO A 156 16.90 -3.86 -4.45
N ARG A 157 16.75 -2.64 -3.92
CA ARG A 157 17.76 -2.07 -3.03
C ARG A 157 17.76 -2.81 -1.68
N PRO A 158 18.87 -2.86 -0.94
CA PRO A 158 18.84 -3.33 0.43
C PRO A 158 17.81 -2.55 1.28
N PRO A 159 17.07 -3.21 2.18
CA PRO A 159 16.17 -2.52 3.10
C PRO A 159 16.96 -1.55 4.00
N THR A 160 16.33 -0.45 4.41
CA THR A 160 16.90 0.42 5.45
C THR A 160 16.85 -0.27 6.82
N GLU A 161 17.50 0.32 7.82
CA GLU A 161 17.41 -0.18 9.20
C GLU A 161 15.97 -0.17 9.74
N SER A 162 15.22 0.90 9.48
CA SER A 162 13.81 1.00 9.88
C SER A 162 12.91 -0.03 9.16
N GLU A 163 13.18 -0.30 7.89
CA GLU A 163 12.47 -1.34 7.12
C GLU A 163 12.81 -2.75 7.64
N ARG A 164 14.08 -3.02 8.00
CA ARG A 164 14.47 -4.28 8.66
C ARG A 164 13.78 -4.46 10.00
N ALA A 165 13.76 -3.43 10.84
CA ALA A 165 13.09 -3.47 12.15
C ALA A 165 11.59 -3.78 11.99
N PHE A 166 10.93 -3.15 11.00
CA PHE A 166 9.55 -3.45 10.65
C PHE A 166 9.35 -4.92 10.23
N ILE A 167 10.20 -5.45 9.34
CA ILE A 167 10.13 -6.86 8.90
C ILE A 167 10.27 -7.82 10.09
N ILE A 168 11.24 -7.59 10.97
CA ILE A 168 11.48 -8.44 12.14
C ILE A 168 10.29 -8.37 13.10
N SER A 169 9.82 -7.17 13.44
CA SER A 169 8.65 -6.95 14.29
C SER A 169 7.42 -7.69 13.75
N HIS A 170 7.17 -7.54 12.45
CA HIS A 170 6.07 -8.19 11.77
C HIS A 170 6.16 -9.73 11.81
N ARG A 171 7.35 -10.28 11.52
CA ARG A 171 7.60 -11.73 11.58
C ARG A 171 7.34 -12.28 12.97
N ASN A 172 7.86 -11.60 14.00
CA ASN A 172 7.69 -12.00 15.39
C ASN A 172 6.21 -12.02 15.79
N LEU A 173 5.46 -10.99 15.42
CA LEU A 173 4.03 -10.92 15.72
C LEU A 173 3.23 -12.04 15.04
N ARG A 174 3.56 -12.37 13.78
CA ARG A 174 2.93 -13.50 13.06
C ARG A 174 3.23 -14.84 13.71
N GLU A 175 4.46 -15.08 14.14
CA GLU A 175 4.83 -16.32 14.81
C GLU A 175 4.16 -16.46 16.18
N GLN A 176 4.00 -15.36 16.93
CA GLN A 176 3.21 -15.35 18.15
C GLN A 176 1.74 -15.71 17.86
N ALA A 177 1.13 -15.09 16.85
CA ALA A 177 -0.26 -15.34 16.48
C ALA A 177 -0.53 -16.79 16.01
N LYS A 178 0.45 -17.47 15.40
CA LYS A 178 0.32 -18.89 15.01
C LYS A 178 0.43 -19.87 16.19
N ARG A 179 1.04 -19.43 17.29
CA ARG A 179 1.25 -20.24 18.49
C ARG A 179 0.14 -20.06 19.53
N ALA A 180 -0.65 -18.98 19.40
CA ALA A 180 -1.83 -18.71 20.22
C ALA A 180 -3.03 -19.52 19.74
#